data_AF-A0A8T5K228-F1
#
_entry.id   AF-A0A8T5K228-F1
#
_cell.length_a   1.000
_cell.length_b   1.000
_cell.length_c   1.000
_cell.angle_alpha   90.00
_cell.angle_beta   90.00
_cell.angle_gamma   90.00
#
_symmetry.space_group_name_H-M   'P 1'
#
loop_
_entity.id
_entity.type
_entity.pdbx_description
1 polymer ?
#
loop_
_entity_poly.entity_id
_entity_poly.type
_entity_poly.pdbx_seq_one_letter_code
_entity_poly.pdbx_strand_id
1 'polypeptide(L)'
;MKLEQRREVVANIARSLENAGYRTADPAGYSTKALDHSGIGILGVKEGRQFFHIGTLWMNNESRGATRDERWVLEVFGDDYRPHLEDITAPFRTQYDVTIDTTIKDQQPRPEKRLRY
;
A
#
# COMPACT_ATOMS: atom_id res chain seq x y z
N MET A 1 -13.54 -13.69 4.33
CA MET A 1 -13.21 -12.85 5.53
C MET A 1 -14.41 -11.99 5.99
N LYS A 2 -14.48 -11.51 7.25
CA LYS A 2 -15.51 -10.54 7.74
C LYS A 2 -15.01 -9.09 7.69
N LEU A 3 -15.90 -8.08 7.84
CA LEU A 3 -15.52 -6.66 7.75
C LEU A 3 -14.51 -6.23 8.82
N GLU A 4 -14.66 -6.71 10.05
CA GLU A 4 -13.78 -6.40 11.17
C GLU A 4 -12.36 -6.96 10.95
N GLN A 5 -12.29 -8.20 10.46
CA GLN A 5 -11.03 -8.84 10.09
C GLN A 5 -10.32 -8.10 8.95
N ARG A 6 -11.05 -7.48 7.99
CA ARG A 6 -10.44 -6.62 6.97
C ARG A 6 -9.75 -5.41 7.57
N ARG A 7 -10.39 -4.75 8.54
CA ARG A 7 -9.82 -3.56 9.20
C ARG A 7 -8.54 -3.92 9.94
N GLU A 8 -8.52 -5.08 10.57
CA GLU A 8 -7.34 -5.58 11.28
C GLU A 8 -6.17 -5.86 10.32
N VAL A 9 -6.43 -6.51 9.17
CA VAL A 9 -5.40 -6.74 8.14
C VAL A 9 -4.81 -5.42 7.64
N VAL A 10 -5.67 -4.46 7.26
CA VAL A 10 -5.24 -3.13 6.80
C VAL A 10 -4.40 -2.41 7.85
N ALA A 11 -4.86 -2.41 9.11
CA ALA A 11 -4.15 -1.77 10.22
C ALA A 11 -2.80 -2.43 10.52
N ASN A 12 -2.71 -3.75 10.41
CA ASN A 12 -1.46 -4.48 10.62
C ASN A 12 -0.44 -4.20 9.51
N ILE A 13 -0.88 -4.18 8.25
CA ILE A 13 -0.01 -3.81 7.12
C ILE A 13 0.49 -2.38 7.24
N ALA A 14 -0.41 -1.45 7.57
CA ALA A 14 -0.05 -0.06 7.81
C ALA A 14 1.02 0.07 8.91
N ARG A 15 0.83 -0.61 10.04
CA ARG A 15 1.80 -0.61 11.14
C ARG A 15 3.15 -1.21 10.72
N SER A 16 3.16 -2.27 9.93
CA SER A 16 4.40 -2.87 9.41
C SER A 16 5.15 -1.91 8.49
N LEU A 17 4.45 -1.17 7.63
CA LEU A 17 5.04 -0.13 6.77
C LEU A 17 5.62 1.02 7.60
N GLU A 18 4.90 1.46 8.64
CA GLU A 18 5.37 2.51 9.56
C GLU A 18 6.61 2.09 10.34
N ASN A 19 6.66 0.84 10.82
CA ASN A 19 7.83 0.28 11.47
C ASN A 19 9.05 0.18 10.55
N ALA A 20 8.82 0.00 9.24
CA ALA A 20 9.86 0.01 8.21
C ALA A 20 10.29 1.44 7.80
N GLY A 21 9.74 2.49 8.41
CA GLY A 21 10.11 3.89 8.17
C GLY A 21 9.32 4.57 7.05
N TYR A 22 8.27 3.93 6.53
CA TYR A 22 7.39 4.52 5.53
C TYR A 22 6.21 5.22 6.20
N ARG A 23 5.65 6.22 5.53
CA ARG A 23 4.33 6.69 5.90
C ARG A 23 3.30 6.01 5.02
N THR A 24 2.09 5.89 5.52
CA THR A 24 0.95 5.47 4.72
C THR A 24 0.09 6.69 4.44
N ALA A 25 -0.29 6.88 3.18
CA ALA A 25 -1.35 7.81 2.82
C ALA A 25 -2.66 7.11 3.17
N ASP A 26 -3.29 7.57 4.26
CA ASP A 26 -4.54 6.98 4.78
C ASP A 26 -4.36 5.50 5.23
N PRO A 27 -3.65 5.22 6.33
CA PRO A 27 -3.62 3.88 6.95
C PRO A 27 -5.00 3.38 7.36
N ALA A 28 -5.98 4.27 7.37
CA ALA A 28 -7.34 3.97 7.70
C ALA A 28 -8.28 4.75 6.78
N GLY A 29 -8.88 4.00 5.84
CA GLY A 29 -10.10 4.38 5.11
C GLY A 29 -11.28 4.66 6.04
N TYR A 30 -11.16 5.66 6.90
CA TYR A 30 -12.25 6.26 7.66
C TYR A 30 -13.06 7.24 6.80
N SER A 31 -12.67 7.50 5.55
CA SER A 31 -13.63 7.96 4.54
C SER A 31 -14.35 6.75 3.94
N THR A 32 -15.42 6.38 4.66
CA THR A 32 -16.38 5.28 4.47
C THR A 32 -17.18 5.36 3.17
N LYS A 33 -16.51 5.39 2.01
CA LYS A 33 -17.15 5.20 0.70
C LYS A 33 -16.53 4.10 -0.18
N ALA A 34 -15.39 3.52 0.17
CA ALA A 34 -14.71 2.54 -0.71
C ALA A 34 -13.91 1.44 0.02
N LEU A 35 -14.47 0.84 1.07
CA LEU A 35 -13.98 -0.46 1.56
C LEU A 35 -14.09 -1.58 0.51
N ASP A 36 -14.84 -1.31 -0.57
CA ASP A 36 -14.92 -2.13 -1.78
C ASP A 36 -13.67 -2.02 -2.69
N HIS A 37 -12.78 -1.03 -2.45
CA HIS A 37 -11.53 -0.82 -3.20
C HIS A 37 -10.32 -0.67 -2.26
N SER A 38 -10.12 -1.62 -1.33
CA SER A 38 -9.06 -1.55 -0.31
C SER A 38 -7.66 -1.42 -0.94
N GLY A 39 -7.05 -0.24 -0.81
CA GLY A 39 -5.67 0.04 -1.19
C GLY A 39 -4.96 0.84 -0.10
N ILE A 40 -3.69 0.54 0.17
CA ILE A 40 -2.84 1.32 1.09
C ILE A 40 -1.81 2.09 0.28
N GLY A 41 -1.88 3.43 0.32
CA GLY A 41 -0.86 4.28 -0.27
C GLY A 41 0.42 4.27 0.58
N ILE A 42 1.56 4.11 -0.05
CA ILE A 42 2.88 4.04 0.57
C ILE A 42 3.66 5.30 0.19
N LEU A 43 4.13 6.01 1.22
CA LEU A 43 4.83 7.27 1.11
C LEU A 43 6.28 7.11 1.54
N GLY A 44 7.19 7.48 0.65
CA GLY A 44 8.61 7.64 0.92
C GLY A 44 8.91 9.03 1.47
N VAL A 45 9.82 9.11 2.42
CA VAL A 45 10.33 10.39 2.95
C VAL A 45 11.61 10.75 2.19
N LYS A 46 11.67 11.94 1.61
CA LYS A 46 12.94 12.54 1.17
C LYS A 46 13.34 13.64 2.15
N GLU A 47 14.65 13.78 2.39
CA GLU A 47 15.24 14.83 3.22
C GLU A 47 14.57 16.19 2.95
N GLY A 48 14.09 16.86 4.01
CA GLY A 48 13.46 18.18 3.90
C GLY A 48 11.93 18.24 3.98
N ARG A 49 11.25 17.22 4.52
CA ARG A 49 9.79 17.19 4.81
C ARG A 49 8.87 17.03 3.58
N GLN A 50 9.38 16.55 2.45
CA GLN A 50 8.56 16.24 1.28
C GLN A 50 8.28 14.73 1.22
N PHE A 51 7.00 14.37 1.20
CA PHE A 51 6.55 13.00 0.99
C PHE A 51 6.33 12.76 -0.51
N PHE A 52 6.77 11.59 -0.97
CA PHE A 52 6.50 11.11 -2.31
C PHE A 52 5.63 9.87 -2.20
N HIS A 53 4.58 9.80 -3.01
CA HIS A 53 3.84 8.57 -3.22
C HIS A 53 4.68 7.63 -4.07
N ILE A 54 5.16 6.56 -3.43
CA ILE A 54 6.08 5.58 -4.02
C ILE A 54 5.39 4.24 -4.33
N GLY A 55 4.18 4.01 -3.81
CA GLY A 55 3.45 2.81 -4.17
C GLY A 55 2.03 2.75 -3.60
N THR A 56 1.24 1.80 -4.09
CA THR A 56 -0.08 1.48 -3.55
C THR A 56 -0.26 -0.03 -3.52
N LEU A 57 -0.54 -0.60 -2.35
CA LEU A 57 -0.88 -2.01 -2.21
C LEU A 57 -2.40 -2.19 -2.27
N TRP A 58 -2.90 -2.73 -3.37
CA TRP A 58 -4.30 -3.08 -3.59
C TRP A 58 -4.58 -4.49 -3.09
N MET A 59 -5.53 -4.60 -2.16
CA MET A 59 -5.92 -5.87 -1.55
C MET A 59 -7.32 -6.34 -1.95
N ASN A 60 -8.14 -5.45 -2.51
CA ASN A 60 -9.47 -5.79 -2.99
C ASN A 60 -9.88 -4.76 -4.05
N ASN A 61 -9.42 -4.94 -5.29
CA ASN A 61 -9.72 -4.04 -6.39
C ASN A 61 -9.61 -4.80 -7.73
N GLU A 62 -10.74 -5.35 -8.18
CA GLU A 62 -10.79 -6.17 -9.41
C GLU A 62 -10.33 -5.39 -10.65
N SER A 63 -10.60 -4.08 -10.71
CA SER A 63 -10.13 -3.23 -11.82
C SER A 63 -8.60 -3.15 -11.94
N ARG A 64 -7.89 -3.48 -10.84
CA ARG A 64 -6.43 -3.58 -10.78
C ARG A 64 -5.94 -5.04 -10.79
N GLY A 65 -6.85 -6.01 -10.81
CA GLY A 65 -6.54 -7.43 -10.70
C GLY A 65 -6.31 -7.93 -9.27
N ALA A 66 -6.61 -7.11 -8.25
CA ALA A 66 -6.47 -7.51 -6.86
C ALA A 66 -7.78 -8.15 -6.34
N THR A 67 -7.69 -9.38 -5.85
CA THR A 67 -8.74 -10.10 -5.15
C THR A 67 -8.45 -10.17 -3.66
N ARG A 68 -9.52 -10.25 -2.88
CA ARG A 68 -9.46 -10.17 -1.44
C ARG A 68 -8.54 -11.19 -0.76
N ASP A 69 -8.70 -12.45 -1.13
CA ASP A 69 -8.19 -13.58 -0.36
C ASP A 69 -7.13 -14.39 -1.14
N GLU A 70 -6.74 -13.96 -2.35
CA GLU A 70 -5.83 -14.74 -3.21
C GLU A 70 -4.72 -13.89 -3.84
N ARG A 71 -5.06 -12.69 -4.34
CA ARG A 71 -4.14 -11.91 -5.16
C ARG A 71 -4.18 -10.43 -4.82
N TRP A 72 -3.09 -9.87 -4.33
CA TRP A 72 -2.92 -8.44 -4.13
C TRP A 72 -2.01 -7.86 -5.21
N VAL A 73 -2.10 -6.55 -5.42
CA VAL A 73 -1.32 -5.85 -6.45
C VAL A 73 -0.59 -4.68 -5.82
N LEU A 74 0.74 -4.71 -5.87
CA LEU A 74 1.60 -3.60 -5.46
C LEU A 74 1.93 -2.76 -6.69
N GLU A 75 1.31 -1.59 -6.78
CA GLU A 75 1.71 -0.57 -7.75
C GLU A 75 2.89 0.22 -7.19
N VAL A 76 3.93 0.43 -8.00
CA VAL A 76 5.15 1.16 -7.60
C VAL A 76 5.34 2.38 -8.49
N PHE A 77 5.69 3.50 -7.86
CA PHE A 77 6.05 4.77 -8.50
C PHE A 77 7.49 5.11 -8.10
N GLY A 78 8.42 5.01 -9.05
CA GLY A 78 9.86 5.05 -8.77
C GLY A 78 10.45 3.65 -8.71
N ASP A 79 11.15 3.24 -9.77
CA ASP A 79 11.75 1.89 -9.86
C ASP A 79 12.78 1.65 -8.75
N ASP A 80 13.50 2.70 -8.31
CA ASP A 80 14.44 2.63 -7.19
C ASP A 80 13.79 2.17 -5.87
N TYR A 81 12.48 2.39 -5.70
CA TYR A 81 11.74 1.97 -4.50
C TYR A 81 11.20 0.55 -4.61
N ARG A 82 11.19 -0.05 -5.81
CA ARG A 82 10.62 -1.38 -6.02
C ARG A 82 11.23 -2.45 -5.13
N PRO A 83 12.57 -2.61 -5.03
CA PRO A 83 13.16 -3.68 -4.22
C PRO A 83 12.77 -3.54 -2.74
N HIS A 84 12.72 -2.31 -2.24
CA HIS A 84 12.32 -2.04 -0.86
C HIS A 84 10.86 -2.36 -0.59
N LEU A 85 9.96 -2.00 -1.51
CA LEU A 85 8.53 -2.30 -1.36
C LEU A 85 8.24 -3.79 -1.50
N GLU A 86 8.96 -4.51 -2.37
CA GLU A 86 8.86 -5.96 -2.49
C GLU A 86 9.36 -6.65 -1.21
N ASP A 87 10.46 -6.20 -0.61
CA ASP A 87 10.98 -6.74 0.64
C ASP A 87 9.98 -6.58 1.81
N ILE A 88 9.40 -5.40 1.96
CA ILE A 88 8.46 -5.11 3.05
C ILE A 88 7.12 -5.83 2.87
N THR A 89 6.70 -6.05 1.62
CA THR A 89 5.45 -6.75 1.33
C THR A 89 5.61 -8.27 1.26
N ALA A 90 6.83 -8.79 1.11
CA ALA A 90 7.10 -10.23 1.04
C ALA A 90 6.53 -11.03 2.23
N PRO A 91 6.64 -10.60 3.50
CA PRO A 91 6.07 -11.32 4.63
C PRO A 91 4.55 -11.48 4.55
N PHE A 92 3.84 -10.54 3.91
CA PHE A 92 2.39 -10.58 3.81
C PHE A 92 1.89 -11.73 2.93
N ARG A 93 2.70 -12.17 1.95
CA ARG A 93 2.37 -13.31 1.10
C ARG A 93 2.13 -14.57 1.93
N THR A 94 3.04 -14.85 2.84
CA THR A 94 2.96 -16.01 3.73
C THR A 94 1.96 -15.79 4.86
N GLN A 95 1.92 -14.58 5.44
CA GLN A 95 1.07 -14.29 6.59
C GLN A 95 -0.43 -14.38 6.26
N TYR A 96 -0.82 -13.96 5.05
CA TYR A 96 -2.21 -13.90 4.62
C TYR A 96 -2.57 -14.91 3.54
N ASP A 97 -1.62 -15.76 3.13
CA ASP A 97 -1.77 -16.75 2.05
C ASP A 97 -2.22 -16.12 0.73
N VAL A 98 -1.52 -15.05 0.32
CA VAL A 98 -1.83 -14.27 -0.89
C VAL A 98 -0.63 -14.14 -1.82
N THR A 99 -0.90 -14.07 -3.12
CA THR A 99 0.10 -13.64 -4.11
C THR A 99 0.13 -12.11 -4.13
N ILE A 100 1.32 -11.50 -4.24
CA ILE A 100 1.44 -10.05 -4.42
C ILE A 100 2.16 -9.78 -5.75
N ASP A 101 1.44 -9.29 -6.74
CA ASP A 101 2.00 -8.90 -8.03
C ASP A 101 2.49 -7.45 -8.00
N THR A 102 3.75 -7.25 -8.35
CA THR A 102 4.34 -5.90 -8.43
C THR A 102 4.22 -5.35 -9.84
N THR A 103 3.72 -4.11 -9.98
CA THR A 103 3.65 -3.41 -11.25
C THR A 103 4.24 -2.01 -11.11
N ILE A 104 5.20 -1.66 -11.97
CA ILE A 104 5.73 -0.29 -12.04
C ILE A 104 4.74 0.55 -12.85
N LYS A 105 4.16 1.58 -12.22
CA LYS A 105 3.25 2.52 -12.87
C LYS A 105 3.95 3.73 -13.44
N ASP A 106 5.00 4.18 -12.77
CA ASP A 106 5.81 5.30 -13.20
C ASP A 106 7.26 5.06 -12.76
N GLN A 107 8.21 5.53 -13.57
CA GLN A 107 9.63 5.44 -13.23
C GLN A 107 10.04 6.44 -12.15
N GLN A 108 9.22 7.45 -11.88
CA GLN A 108 9.47 8.47 -10.88
C GLN A 108 8.42 8.42 -9.75
N PRO A 109 8.83 8.66 -8.50
CA PRO A 109 7.90 8.86 -7.40
C PRO A 109 6.98 10.04 -7.67
N ARG A 110 5.70 9.87 -7.36
CA ARG A 110 4.74 10.95 -7.53
C ARG A 110 4.85 11.91 -6.34
N PRO A 111 5.12 13.21 -6.55
CA PRO A 111 5.14 14.16 -5.43
C PRO A 111 3.74 14.25 -4.82
N GLU A 112 3.66 14.07 -3.49
CA GLU A 112 2.41 14.27 -2.78
C GLU A 112 2.16 15.79 -2.68
N LYS A 113 1.12 16.28 -3.36
CA LYS A 113 0.70 17.67 -3.24
C LYS A 113 0.07 17.85 -1.86
N ARG A 114 0.86 18.33 -0.88
CA ARG A 114 0.47 18.78 0.47
C ARG A 114 -1.00 18.46 0.82
N LEU A 115 -1.23 17.36 1.52
CA LEU A 115 -2.41 17.27 2.36
C LEU A 115 -2.28 18.39 3.41
N ARG A 116 -3.12 19.42 3.31
CA ARG A 116 -3.37 20.31 4.44
C ARG A 116 -4.01 19.43 5.51
N TYR A 117 -3.22 19.02 6.50
CA TYR A 117 -3.72 18.49 7.75
C TYR A 117 -4.59 19.54 8.44
#